data_AF-A0A937QRA3-F1
#
_entry.id   AF-A0A937QRA3-F1
#
_cell.length_a   1.000
_cell.length_b   1.000
_cell.length_c   1.000
_cell.angle_alpha   90.00
_cell.angle_beta   90.00
_cell.angle_gamma   90.00
#
_symmetry.space_group_name_H-M   'P 1'
#
loop_
_entity.id
_entity.type
_entity.pdbx_description
1 polymer ?
#
loop_
_entity_poly.entity_id
_entity_poly.type
_entity_poly.pdbx_seq_one_letter_code
_entity_poly.pdbx_strand_id
1 'polypeptide(L)'
;MNGSLLVTSAKAPSPNVQDCFGQKGLSVVDIPYLSQEEVAELVTLAGGDRKKWAGVIYAFCGVGHPQLVQARISGLQQRNWPEAALLAGIPGLAKPAKEVEGERDAMRERLLSELSRNTRELLYRLTLFVGYFDRELAIAVGEVDPAISCPGEALDILLGPWVEALASDRFRVSPLVSSAGVQTLSKPIQSEVHKQIVAQLIARRPFPADFLGTLLSHALVSRHASGLMWLTMAILNTRGKDRSMMAEHLFILPLLDANQPLFKEDIRISAMLRLAQFRVGVWANRVELLPAIADQLINEFRMLEDKATRDGFICQAINSILIERALSIRPKRWLSLLTELDALILNGEGELIEYTRTLDIVKYGLDKWKPSQFLFMIRAISLRGIDELIELFTELDQLEVERRKHLLSALNAVPTDVRLMIGSAWLFDTQSDDFSGVIAANKLQQVGDIAEKWSNTEIAVECACSCAVMLDEYANDCPGALSLLDSAEIKYPKNLRLMRQRGKVYYNSGDHPKALSTIEQVAMPFPKTIILKEHLH
;
A
#
# COMPACT_ATOMS: atom_id res chain seq x y z
N MET A 1 45.66 -37.28 -21.17
CA MET A 1 44.24 -37.27 -20.76
C MET A 1 43.81 -35.81 -20.72
N ASN A 2 42.85 -35.40 -21.55
CA ASN A 2 42.27 -34.04 -21.49
C ASN A 2 41.07 -34.10 -20.55
N GLY A 3 41.29 -33.81 -19.27
CA GLY A 3 40.22 -33.70 -18.28
C GLY A 3 39.66 -32.28 -18.26
N SER A 4 38.34 -32.15 -18.11
CA SER A 4 37.69 -30.89 -17.76
C SER A 4 37.54 -30.82 -16.24
N LEU A 5 37.90 -29.68 -15.65
CA LEU A 5 37.79 -29.44 -14.20
C LEU A 5 36.81 -28.28 -13.98
N LEU A 6 35.79 -28.51 -13.16
CA LEU A 6 34.88 -27.47 -12.67
C LEU A 6 35.22 -27.18 -11.20
N VAL A 7 35.49 -25.92 -10.88
CA VAL A 7 35.85 -25.47 -9.53
C VAL A 7 34.84 -24.43 -9.09
N THR A 8 34.26 -24.62 -7.92
CA THR A 8 33.42 -23.62 -7.23
C THR A 8 34.27 -22.91 -6.19
N SER A 9 34.31 -21.58 -6.23
CA SER A 9 35.08 -20.75 -5.31
C SER A 9 34.29 -19.49 -4.96
N ALA A 10 34.49 -18.97 -3.74
CA ALA A 10 33.90 -17.69 -3.31
C ALA A 10 34.60 -16.47 -3.94
N LYS A 11 35.79 -16.65 -4.54
CA LYS A 11 36.51 -15.60 -5.25
C LYS A 11 36.87 -16.06 -6.65
N ALA A 12 36.76 -15.14 -7.60
CA ALA A 12 37.37 -15.32 -8.90
C ALA A 12 38.89 -15.55 -8.71
N PRO A 13 39.50 -16.45 -9.50
CA PRO A 13 40.93 -16.65 -9.49
C PRO A 13 41.65 -15.35 -9.81
N SER A 14 42.74 -15.04 -9.10
CA SER A 14 43.52 -13.80 -9.33
C SER A 14 44.04 -13.72 -10.77
N PRO A 15 44.30 -12.52 -11.31
CA PRO A 15 44.86 -12.35 -12.67
C PRO A 15 46.07 -13.27 -12.93
N ASN A 16 47.00 -13.35 -11.98
CA ASN A 16 48.17 -14.24 -12.06
C ASN A 16 47.82 -15.73 -12.25
N VAL A 17 46.72 -16.19 -11.64
CA VAL A 17 46.23 -17.57 -11.77
C VAL A 17 45.51 -17.75 -13.10
N GLN A 18 44.76 -16.74 -13.57
CA GLN A 18 44.11 -16.75 -14.88
C GLN A 18 45.16 -16.83 -16.01
N ASP A 19 46.25 -16.08 -15.88
CA ASP A 19 47.36 -16.03 -16.84
C ASP A 19 48.08 -17.39 -16.97
N CYS A 20 48.09 -18.20 -15.90
CA CYS A 20 48.69 -19.54 -15.91
C CYS A 20 47.95 -20.54 -16.83
N PHE A 21 46.69 -20.29 -17.22
CA PHE A 21 45.90 -21.20 -18.06
C PHE A 21 46.05 -20.93 -19.57
N GLY A 22 46.83 -19.92 -19.97
CA GLY A 22 47.14 -19.62 -21.37
C GLY A 22 45.91 -19.28 -22.24
N GLN A 23 46.09 -19.26 -23.57
CA GLN A 23 45.06 -18.84 -24.54
C GLN A 23 43.81 -19.73 -24.61
N LYS A 24 43.83 -20.95 -24.04
CA LYS A 24 42.65 -21.83 -23.99
C LYS A 24 41.62 -21.41 -22.94
N GLY A 25 41.97 -20.45 -22.08
CA GLY A 25 41.05 -19.65 -21.29
C GLY A 25 40.48 -20.38 -20.08
N LEU A 26 40.59 -19.72 -18.92
CA LEU A 26 39.79 -20.05 -17.76
C LEU A 26 38.43 -19.35 -17.90
N SER A 27 37.36 -20.12 -18.13
CA SER A 27 36.01 -19.55 -18.17
C SER A 27 35.51 -19.35 -16.74
N VAL A 28 35.44 -18.08 -16.31
CA VAL A 28 34.86 -17.71 -15.01
C VAL A 28 33.41 -17.35 -15.25
N VAL A 29 32.51 -18.07 -14.57
CA VAL A 29 31.07 -17.76 -14.54
C VAL A 29 30.77 -17.24 -13.15
N ASP A 30 30.34 -15.98 -13.06
CA ASP A 30 29.88 -15.41 -11.80
C ASP A 30 28.45 -15.91 -11.52
N ILE A 31 28.20 -16.33 -10.29
CA ILE A 31 26.87 -16.76 -9.85
C ILE A 31 26.35 -15.71 -8.87
N PRO A 32 25.46 -14.80 -9.30
CA PRO A 32 24.95 -13.75 -8.44
C PRO A 32 24.03 -14.31 -7.35
N TYR A 33 23.74 -13.48 -6.35
CA TYR A 33 22.70 -13.78 -5.38
C TYR A 33 21.32 -13.73 -6.03
N LEU A 34 20.34 -14.34 -5.36
CA LEU A 34 18.96 -14.36 -5.83
C LEU A 34 18.41 -12.94 -5.84
N SER A 35 17.85 -12.52 -6.95
CA SER A 35 17.01 -11.33 -7.05
C SER A 35 15.76 -11.47 -6.17
N GLN A 36 15.13 -10.34 -5.84
CA GLN A 36 13.86 -10.35 -5.10
C GLN A 36 12.78 -11.16 -5.84
N GLU A 37 12.80 -11.17 -7.17
CA GLU A 37 11.85 -11.93 -8.00
C GLU A 37 12.12 -13.44 -7.91
N GLU A 38 13.38 -13.89 -7.97
CA GLU A 38 13.72 -15.29 -7.73
C GLU A 38 13.36 -15.74 -6.30
N VAL A 39 13.54 -14.87 -5.30
CA VAL A 39 13.05 -15.14 -3.94
C VAL A 39 11.52 -15.27 -3.92
N ALA A 40 10.80 -14.45 -4.69
CA ALA A 40 9.35 -14.50 -4.80
C ALA A 40 8.84 -15.81 -5.42
N GLU A 41 9.56 -16.32 -6.44
CA GLU A 41 9.30 -17.63 -7.04
C GLU A 41 9.52 -18.75 -6.03
N LEU A 42 10.65 -18.74 -5.30
CA LEU A 42 10.95 -19.74 -4.27
C LEU A 42 9.91 -19.74 -3.14
N VAL A 43 9.42 -18.56 -2.73
CA VAL A 43 8.34 -18.44 -1.75
C VAL A 43 7.05 -19.09 -2.27
N THR A 44 6.71 -18.86 -3.54
CA THR A 44 5.53 -19.43 -4.17
C THR A 44 5.63 -20.96 -4.22
N LEU A 45 6.79 -21.49 -4.64
CA LEU A 45 7.06 -22.93 -4.70
C LEU A 45 6.97 -23.61 -3.33
N ALA A 46 7.34 -22.90 -2.27
CA ALA A 46 7.24 -23.38 -0.90
C ALA A 46 5.83 -23.19 -0.28
N GLY A 47 4.84 -22.73 -1.05
CA GLY A 47 3.46 -22.54 -0.61
C GLY A 47 3.21 -21.26 0.19
N GLY A 48 4.12 -20.29 0.14
CA GLY A 48 3.99 -18.99 0.79
C GLY A 48 3.43 -17.91 -0.14
N ASP A 49 2.89 -16.85 0.44
CA ASP A 49 2.45 -15.67 -0.31
C ASP A 49 3.67 -14.83 -0.72
N ARG A 50 4.00 -14.86 -2.01
CA ARG A 50 5.10 -14.09 -2.59
C ARG A 50 5.02 -12.59 -2.34
N LYS A 51 3.81 -12.01 -2.37
CA LYS A 51 3.64 -10.58 -2.13
C LYS A 51 4.01 -10.29 -0.68
N LYS A 52 3.59 -11.12 0.27
CA LYS A 52 3.88 -10.88 1.70
C LYS A 52 5.35 -11.11 2.06
N TRP A 53 5.95 -12.19 1.57
CA TRP A 53 7.22 -12.69 2.12
C TRP A 53 8.47 -12.36 1.30
N ALA A 54 8.37 -12.15 -0.02
CA ALA A 54 9.54 -12.04 -0.87
C ALA A 54 10.48 -10.88 -0.48
N GLY A 55 9.92 -9.67 -0.35
CA GLY A 55 10.71 -8.49 0.01
C GLY A 55 11.38 -8.61 1.39
N VAL A 56 10.64 -9.15 2.37
CA VAL A 56 11.15 -9.41 3.74
C VAL A 56 12.31 -10.39 3.70
N ILE A 57 12.12 -11.55 3.06
CA ILE A 57 13.14 -12.60 3.01
C ILE A 57 14.36 -12.08 2.26
N TYR A 58 14.16 -11.45 1.10
CA TYR A 58 15.25 -10.85 0.33
C TYR A 58 16.05 -9.88 1.19
N ALA A 59 15.42 -8.85 1.77
CA ALA A 59 16.12 -7.82 2.53
C ALA A 59 16.89 -8.36 3.76
N PHE A 60 16.32 -9.33 4.48
CA PHE A 60 16.92 -9.81 5.74
C PHE A 60 17.77 -11.07 5.59
N CYS A 61 17.74 -11.74 4.44
CA CYS A 61 18.60 -12.91 4.16
C CYS A 61 19.79 -12.50 3.29
N GLY A 62 20.50 -11.44 3.68
CA GLY A 62 21.70 -10.98 2.99
C GLY A 62 21.44 -10.46 1.58
N VAL A 63 20.24 -9.90 1.33
CA VAL A 63 19.83 -9.37 0.03
C VAL A 63 19.90 -10.46 -1.06
N GLY A 64 19.26 -11.60 -0.77
CA GLY A 64 19.18 -12.73 -1.69
C GLY A 64 20.21 -13.84 -1.52
N HIS A 65 20.89 -13.95 -0.37
CA HIS A 65 21.90 -14.99 -0.15
C HIS A 65 21.25 -16.40 -0.21
N PRO A 66 21.61 -17.27 -1.18
CA PRO A 66 20.87 -18.50 -1.47
C PRO A 66 20.66 -19.41 -0.25
N GLN A 67 21.72 -19.65 0.54
CA GLN A 67 21.61 -20.50 1.73
C GLN A 67 20.72 -19.91 2.83
N LEU A 68 20.72 -18.58 3.00
CA LEU A 68 19.93 -17.92 4.04
C LEU A 68 18.47 -17.83 3.62
N VAL A 69 18.22 -17.51 2.35
CA VAL A 69 16.89 -17.56 1.75
C VAL A 69 16.31 -18.96 1.90
N GLN A 70 17.07 -20.01 1.54
CA GLN A 70 16.62 -21.40 1.65
C GLN A 70 16.33 -21.81 3.10
N ALA A 71 17.23 -21.51 4.04
CA ALA A 71 17.04 -21.80 5.45
C ALA A 71 15.80 -21.07 6.01
N ARG A 72 15.62 -19.80 5.64
CA ARG A 72 14.47 -19.00 6.07
C ARG A 72 13.15 -19.51 5.50
N ILE A 73 13.10 -19.80 4.20
CA ILE A 73 11.91 -20.37 3.55
C ILE A 73 11.55 -21.71 4.19
N SER A 74 12.53 -22.60 4.39
CA SER A 74 12.30 -23.90 5.01
C SER A 74 11.73 -23.77 6.43
N GLY A 75 12.29 -22.87 7.25
CA GLY A 75 11.80 -22.60 8.60
C GLY A 75 10.42 -21.93 8.64
N LEU A 76 10.06 -21.10 7.65
CA LEU A 76 8.72 -20.51 7.54
C LEU A 76 7.70 -21.56 7.08
N GLN A 77 8.05 -22.39 6.11
CA GLN A 77 7.21 -23.47 5.59
C GLN A 77 6.84 -24.46 6.70
N GLN A 78 7.79 -24.91 7.52
CA GLN A 78 7.53 -25.80 8.66
C GLN A 78 6.56 -25.22 9.70
N ARG A 79 6.47 -23.90 9.80
CA ARG A 79 5.61 -23.19 10.75
C ARG A 79 4.32 -22.66 10.11
N ASN A 80 4.04 -23.03 8.86
CA ASN A 80 2.91 -22.53 8.08
C ASN A 80 2.87 -20.99 7.98
N TRP A 81 4.03 -20.36 7.73
CA TRP A 81 4.14 -18.93 7.40
C TRP A 81 3.48 -17.98 8.42
N PRO A 82 3.86 -18.02 9.72
CA PRO A 82 3.20 -17.24 10.75
C PRO A 82 3.49 -15.74 10.59
N GLU A 83 2.47 -14.87 10.59
CA GLU A 83 2.63 -13.42 10.35
C GLU A 83 3.56 -12.73 11.36
N ALA A 84 3.63 -13.23 12.59
CA ALA A 84 4.57 -12.74 13.60
C ALA A 84 6.06 -12.84 13.17
N ALA A 85 6.37 -13.69 12.17
CA ALA A 85 7.72 -13.83 11.63
C ALA A 85 8.04 -12.81 10.52
N LEU A 86 7.10 -11.98 10.06
CA LEU A 86 7.35 -10.97 9.02
C LEU A 86 8.42 -9.96 9.43
N LEU A 87 8.52 -9.64 10.72
CA LEU A 87 9.54 -8.72 11.24
C LEU A 87 10.70 -9.47 11.93
N ALA A 88 10.62 -10.79 12.08
CA ALA A 88 11.65 -11.59 12.79
C ALA A 88 12.96 -11.61 12.00
N GLY A 89 14.06 -11.18 12.62
CA GLY A 89 15.36 -11.02 11.98
C GLY A 89 15.78 -9.57 11.71
N ILE A 90 14.89 -8.60 11.94
CA ILE A 90 15.24 -7.17 11.91
C ILE A 90 15.92 -6.79 13.23
N PRO A 91 17.21 -6.37 13.22
CA PRO A 91 17.88 -5.94 14.45
C PRO A 91 17.09 -4.80 15.12
N GLY A 92 16.72 -4.99 16.39
CA GLY A 92 16.03 -3.96 17.19
C GLY A 92 14.51 -3.86 17.01
N LEU A 93 13.90 -4.54 16.03
CA LEU A 93 12.44 -4.52 15.80
C LEU A 93 11.75 -5.84 16.18
N ALA A 94 12.44 -6.99 16.10
CA ALA A 94 11.90 -8.27 16.56
C ALA A 94 13.01 -9.25 17.01
N LYS A 95 12.62 -10.42 17.54
CA LYS A 95 13.57 -11.46 17.97
C LYS A 95 14.35 -12.04 16.76
N PRO A 96 15.64 -12.40 16.92
CA PRO A 96 16.42 -13.07 15.88
C PRO A 96 15.79 -14.39 15.45
N ALA A 97 15.96 -14.74 14.17
CA ALA A 97 15.56 -16.04 13.65
C ALA A 97 16.58 -17.11 14.08
N LYS A 98 16.20 -17.98 15.02
CA LYS A 98 17.08 -19.02 15.59
C LYS A 98 17.67 -19.98 14.54
N GLU A 99 17.00 -20.14 13.40
CA GLU A 99 17.40 -21.07 12.32
C GLU A 99 18.71 -20.66 11.63
N VAL A 100 19.14 -19.41 11.79
CA VAL A 100 20.28 -18.83 11.06
C VAL A 100 21.55 -18.75 11.93
N GLU A 101 21.44 -18.98 13.24
CA GLU A 101 22.51 -18.73 14.22
C GLU A 101 23.44 -19.94 14.43
N GLY A 102 22.94 -21.18 14.29
CA GLY A 102 23.63 -22.40 14.73
C GLY A 102 24.83 -22.87 13.91
N GLU A 103 25.04 -22.39 12.67
CA GLU A 103 26.13 -22.85 11.80
C GLU A 103 27.38 -21.93 11.80
N ARG A 104 27.41 -20.87 12.63
CA ARG A 104 28.30 -19.72 12.37
C ARG A 104 29.43 -19.47 13.36
N ASP A 105 29.44 -20.12 14.52
CA ASP A 105 30.30 -19.65 15.62
C ASP A 105 31.77 -20.10 15.51
N ALA A 106 32.03 -21.32 15.04
CA ALA A 106 33.39 -21.88 14.97
C ALA A 106 34.27 -21.30 13.84
N MET A 107 33.68 -20.92 12.69
CA MET A 107 34.42 -20.22 11.63
C MET A 107 34.66 -18.75 11.97
N ARG A 108 33.71 -18.11 12.67
CA ARG A 108 33.78 -16.70 13.05
C ARG A 108 34.94 -16.43 14.00
N GLU A 109 35.10 -17.22 15.05
CA GLU A 109 36.19 -17.02 16.01
C GLU A 109 37.58 -17.18 15.39
N ARG A 110 37.76 -18.22 14.55
CA ARG A 110 39.05 -18.54 13.93
C ARG A 110 39.48 -17.50 12.89
N LEU A 111 38.54 -16.92 12.15
CA LEU A 111 38.85 -15.93 11.11
C LEU A 111 38.98 -14.50 11.70
N LEU A 112 38.22 -14.15 12.75
CA LEU A 112 38.30 -12.82 13.39
C LEU A 112 39.58 -12.62 14.21
N SER A 113 40.23 -13.69 14.68
CA SER A 113 41.48 -13.59 15.44
C SER A 113 42.66 -13.03 14.64
N GLU A 114 42.60 -13.09 13.31
CA GLU A 114 43.64 -12.60 12.40
C GLU A 114 43.56 -11.09 12.15
N LEU A 115 42.43 -10.45 12.48
CA LEU A 115 42.23 -9.01 12.28
C LEU A 115 42.83 -8.18 13.41
N SER A 116 43.44 -7.04 13.05
CA SER A 116 43.84 -6.02 14.02
C SER A 116 42.65 -5.53 14.84
N ARG A 117 42.90 -4.97 16.03
CA ARG A 117 41.83 -4.45 16.91
C ARG A 117 40.95 -3.41 16.18
N ASN A 118 41.56 -2.48 15.45
CA ASN A 118 40.86 -1.42 14.74
C ASN A 118 40.02 -1.98 13.57
N THR A 119 40.59 -2.91 12.81
CA THR A 119 39.89 -3.57 11.69
C THR A 119 38.69 -4.39 12.18
N ARG A 120 38.86 -5.09 13.31
CA ARG A 120 37.80 -5.89 13.94
C ARG A 120 36.68 -5.02 14.50
N GLU A 121 37.02 -3.91 15.15
CA GLU A 121 36.06 -2.93 15.66
C GLU A 121 35.24 -2.33 14.51
N LEU A 122 35.90 -1.94 13.41
CA LEU A 122 35.19 -1.44 12.23
C LEU A 122 34.24 -2.50 11.66
N LEU A 123 34.69 -3.75 11.54
CA LEU A 123 33.84 -4.85 11.08
C LEU A 123 32.60 -5.00 11.96
N TYR A 124 32.74 -4.94 13.28
CA TYR A 124 31.58 -4.99 14.18
C TYR A 124 30.60 -3.85 13.93
N ARG A 125 31.08 -2.61 13.74
CA ARG A 125 30.21 -1.47 13.42
C ARG A 125 29.53 -1.64 12.06
N LEU A 126 30.25 -2.14 11.06
CA LEU A 126 29.71 -2.42 9.73
C LEU A 126 28.62 -3.50 9.77
N THR A 127 28.71 -4.49 10.66
CA THR A 127 27.68 -5.53 10.79
C THR A 127 26.33 -5.01 11.34
N LEU A 128 26.28 -3.75 11.80
CA LEU A 128 25.04 -3.08 12.20
C LEU A 128 24.26 -2.49 11.02
N PHE A 129 24.86 -2.41 9.81
CA PHE A 129 24.14 -1.96 8.63
C PHE A 129 23.05 -2.95 8.22
N VAL A 130 21.88 -2.40 7.90
CA VAL A 130 20.80 -3.13 7.24
C VAL A 130 20.92 -2.89 5.73
N GLY A 131 21.34 -3.93 5.00
CA GLY A 131 21.51 -3.89 3.55
C GLY A 131 22.91 -3.42 3.12
N TYR A 132 22.95 -2.42 2.24
CA TYR A 132 24.17 -1.91 1.63
C TYR A 132 24.70 -0.65 2.32
N PHE A 133 26.00 -0.37 2.14
CA PHE A 133 26.64 0.88 2.53
C PHE A 133 27.67 1.31 1.48
N ASP A 134 28.09 2.57 1.51
CA ASP A 134 29.17 3.09 0.67
C ASP A 134 30.38 3.47 1.52
N ARG A 135 31.46 3.91 0.86
CA ARG A 135 32.72 4.19 1.55
C ARG A 135 32.58 5.29 2.60
N GLU A 136 31.82 6.34 2.28
CA GLU A 136 31.60 7.47 3.19
C GLU A 136 30.90 7.02 4.47
N LEU A 137 29.87 6.19 4.35
CA LEU A 137 29.16 5.64 5.50
C LEU A 137 30.07 4.76 6.36
N ALA A 138 30.91 3.93 5.74
CA ALA A 138 31.88 3.09 6.45
C ALA A 138 32.90 3.93 7.25
N ILE A 139 33.41 5.01 6.67
CA ILE A 139 34.31 5.94 7.34
C ILE A 139 33.59 6.64 8.50
N ALA A 140 32.40 7.17 8.25
CA ALA A 140 31.64 7.92 9.25
C ALA A 140 31.28 7.08 10.49
N VAL A 141 30.96 5.79 10.34
CA VAL A 141 30.75 4.91 11.51
C VAL A 141 32.04 4.56 12.23
N GLY A 142 33.17 4.56 11.53
CA GLY A 142 34.50 4.40 12.15
C GLY A 142 34.91 5.60 13.00
N GLU A 143 34.41 6.78 12.69
CA GLU A 143 34.68 8.03 13.43
C GLU A 143 33.81 8.20 14.69
N VAL A 144 32.79 7.36 14.88
CA VAL A 144 31.99 7.34 16.12
C VAL A 144 32.90 7.04 17.33
N ASP A 145 32.72 7.77 18.42
CA ASP A 145 33.53 7.58 19.63
C ASP A 145 33.35 6.17 20.24
N PRO A 146 34.43 5.45 20.58
CA PRO A 146 35.84 5.80 20.38
C PRO A 146 36.25 5.72 18.91
N ALA A 147 36.81 6.81 18.37
CA ALA A 147 37.17 6.87 16.96
C ALA A 147 38.25 5.83 16.60
N ILE A 148 38.01 5.12 15.50
CA ILE A 148 38.94 4.14 14.94
C ILE A 148 40.01 4.90 14.15
N SER A 149 41.28 4.58 14.36
CA SER A 149 42.37 5.17 13.57
C SER A 149 42.31 4.68 12.13
N CYS A 150 42.33 5.61 11.17
CA CYS A 150 42.33 5.35 9.73
C CYS A 150 41.22 4.37 9.27
N PRO A 151 39.93 4.70 9.48
CA PRO A 151 38.82 3.81 9.16
C PRO A 151 38.75 3.48 7.66
N GLY A 152 39.28 4.38 6.82
CA GLY A 152 39.41 4.14 5.38
C GLY A 152 40.30 2.93 5.06
N GLU A 153 41.50 2.86 5.64
CA GLU A 153 42.44 1.75 5.46
C GLU A 153 41.91 0.46 6.09
N ALA A 154 41.26 0.58 7.26
CA ALA A 154 40.61 -0.56 7.90
C ALA A 154 39.51 -1.16 7.02
N LEU A 155 38.75 -0.35 6.27
CA LEU A 155 37.79 -0.86 5.29
C LEU A 155 38.49 -1.60 4.15
N ASP A 156 39.59 -1.06 3.62
CA ASP A 156 40.32 -1.67 2.50
C ASP A 156 40.85 -3.08 2.85
N ILE A 157 41.24 -3.29 4.12
CA ILE A 157 41.61 -4.62 4.65
C ILE A 157 40.40 -5.57 4.74
N LEU A 158 39.20 -5.05 5.01
CA LEU A 158 37.98 -5.84 5.13
C LEU A 158 37.39 -6.26 3.77
N LEU A 159 37.76 -5.57 2.68
CA LEU A 159 37.29 -5.92 1.34
C LEU A 159 37.70 -7.36 0.94
N GLY A 160 36.71 -8.13 0.49
CA GLY A 160 36.86 -9.53 0.13
C GLY A 160 36.08 -10.44 1.09
N PRO A 161 36.73 -11.15 2.04
CA PRO A 161 36.06 -12.18 2.84
C PRO A 161 35.06 -11.63 3.87
N TRP A 162 35.18 -10.36 4.24
CA TRP A 162 34.35 -9.74 5.28
C TRP A 162 33.35 -8.74 4.73
N VAL A 163 33.77 -7.98 3.72
CA VAL A 163 32.96 -6.99 3.03
C VAL A 163 33.02 -7.26 1.53
N GLU A 164 31.87 -7.46 0.91
CA GLU A 164 31.73 -7.72 -0.52
C GLU A 164 31.43 -6.41 -1.26
N ALA A 165 32.09 -6.19 -2.39
CA ALA A 165 31.80 -5.08 -3.30
C ALA A 165 30.79 -5.54 -4.36
N LEU A 166 29.69 -4.82 -4.52
CA LEU A 166 28.56 -5.17 -5.40
C LEU A 166 28.58 -4.36 -6.69
N ALA A 167 28.92 -3.08 -6.58
CA ALA A 167 29.10 -2.12 -7.65
C ALA A 167 30.18 -1.11 -7.21
N SER A 168 30.58 -0.18 -8.08
CA SER A 168 31.76 0.69 -7.90
C SER A 168 31.83 1.47 -6.57
N ASP A 169 30.71 1.63 -5.84
CA ASP A 169 30.68 2.20 -4.48
C ASP A 169 29.51 1.65 -3.64
N ARG A 170 29.25 0.34 -3.73
CA ARG A 170 28.27 -0.35 -2.87
C ARG A 170 28.90 -1.58 -2.26
N PHE A 171 28.88 -1.60 -0.93
CA PHE A 171 29.45 -2.64 -0.10
C PHE A 171 28.35 -3.31 0.73
N ARG A 172 28.57 -4.57 1.05
CA ARG A 172 27.78 -5.29 2.06
C ARG A 172 28.69 -6.09 2.97
N VAL A 173 28.25 -6.26 4.21
CA VAL A 173 28.91 -7.20 5.11
C VAL A 173 28.57 -8.62 4.70
N SER A 174 29.59 -9.48 4.68
CA SER A 174 29.42 -10.92 4.41
C SER A 174 28.42 -11.51 5.41
N PRO A 175 27.41 -12.25 4.95
CA PRO A 175 26.42 -12.83 5.86
C PRO A 175 27.00 -13.83 6.87
N LEU A 176 28.22 -14.32 6.66
CA LEU A 176 28.95 -15.18 7.61
C LEU A 176 29.20 -14.51 8.98
N VAL A 177 29.40 -13.19 8.98
CA VAL A 177 29.59 -12.39 10.20
C VAL A 177 28.40 -11.53 10.57
N SER A 178 27.26 -11.72 9.88
CA SER A 178 26.03 -11.02 10.23
C SER A 178 25.70 -11.22 11.73
N SER A 179 25.31 -10.13 12.39
CA SER A 179 24.99 -10.05 13.83
C SER A 179 26.18 -9.99 14.80
N ALA A 180 27.44 -10.08 14.36
CA ALA A 180 28.61 -10.02 15.25
C ALA A 180 28.67 -8.73 16.09
N GLY A 181 28.36 -7.58 15.49
CA GLY A 181 28.31 -6.29 16.18
C GLY A 181 27.20 -6.19 17.21
N VAL A 182 26.03 -6.79 16.94
CA VAL A 182 24.91 -6.80 17.90
C VAL A 182 25.27 -7.57 19.17
N GLN A 183 26.05 -8.65 19.03
CA GLN A 183 26.49 -9.52 20.12
C GLN A 183 27.70 -8.96 20.88
N THR A 184 28.57 -8.19 20.21
CA THR A 184 29.87 -7.76 20.77
C THR A 184 29.88 -6.31 21.25
N LEU A 185 29.28 -5.38 20.49
CA LEU A 185 29.30 -3.95 20.83
C LEU A 185 28.32 -3.64 21.96
N SER A 186 28.65 -2.65 22.78
CA SER A 186 27.73 -2.18 23.82
C SER A 186 26.50 -1.48 23.21
N LYS A 187 25.36 -1.51 23.90
CA LYS A 187 24.13 -0.84 23.44
C LYS A 187 24.30 0.66 23.14
N PRO A 188 25.05 1.45 23.95
CA PRO A 188 25.35 2.83 23.61
C PRO A 188 26.08 3.00 22.28
N ILE A 189 27.12 2.19 22.01
CA ILE A 189 27.86 2.24 20.74
C ILE A 189 26.95 1.85 19.57
N GLN A 190 26.15 0.78 19.72
CA GLN A 190 25.18 0.38 18.70
C GLN A 190 24.25 1.56 18.36
N SER A 191 23.68 2.22 19.38
CA SER A 191 22.80 3.36 19.19
C SER A 191 23.49 4.52 18.46
N GLU A 192 24.73 4.85 18.81
CA GLU A 192 25.44 5.98 18.21
C GLU A 192 25.81 5.71 16.74
N VAL A 193 26.21 4.47 16.43
CA VAL A 193 26.43 4.04 15.03
C VAL A 193 25.15 4.19 14.21
N HIS A 194 24.00 3.72 14.71
CA HIS A 194 22.74 3.87 13.99
C HIS A 194 22.36 5.35 13.79
N LYS A 195 22.56 6.21 14.79
CA LYS A 195 22.31 7.66 14.68
C LYS A 195 23.24 8.32 13.64
N GLN A 196 24.52 7.97 13.66
CA GLN A 196 25.51 8.52 12.73
C GLN A 196 25.17 8.15 11.27
N ILE A 197 24.72 6.92 11.02
CA ILE A 197 24.26 6.50 9.69
C ILE A 197 23.10 7.37 9.21
N VAL A 198 22.11 7.61 10.08
CA VAL A 198 20.95 8.46 9.75
C VAL A 198 21.40 9.90 9.46
N ALA A 199 22.26 10.47 10.31
CA ALA A 199 22.76 11.83 10.18
C ALA A 199 23.51 12.04 8.84
N GLN A 200 24.36 11.09 8.45
CA GLN A 200 25.07 11.14 7.18
C GLN A 200 24.12 11.03 5.99
N LEU A 201 23.15 10.11 6.04
CA LEU A 201 22.20 9.92 4.94
C LEU A 201 21.32 11.15 4.68
N ILE A 202 20.76 11.78 5.72
CA ILE A 202 19.86 12.93 5.55
C ILE A 202 20.58 14.21 5.10
N ALA A 203 21.91 14.26 5.26
CA ALA A 203 22.75 15.37 4.79
C ALA A 203 23.02 15.33 3.27
N ARG A 204 22.87 14.17 2.62
CA ARG A 204 23.20 13.99 1.20
C ARG A 204 22.28 14.76 0.26
N ARG A 205 22.87 15.34 -0.79
CA ARG A 205 22.19 16.09 -1.85
C ARG A 205 22.86 15.79 -3.20
N PRO A 206 22.18 15.15 -4.18
CA PRO A 206 20.85 14.51 -4.06
C PRO A 206 20.88 13.30 -3.12
N PHE A 207 19.71 12.89 -2.62
CA PHE A 207 19.61 11.67 -1.80
C PHE A 207 19.65 10.42 -2.71
N PRO A 208 20.48 9.41 -2.40
CA PRO A 208 20.54 8.16 -3.17
C PRO A 208 19.35 7.24 -2.80
N ALA A 209 18.40 7.06 -3.73
CA ALA A 209 17.10 6.42 -3.48
C ALA A 209 17.20 4.99 -2.93
N ASP A 210 18.23 4.24 -3.31
CA ASP A 210 18.49 2.89 -2.84
C ASP A 210 18.76 2.80 -1.32
N PHE A 211 19.11 3.92 -0.67
CA PHE A 211 19.28 4.01 0.78
C PHE A 211 17.99 4.31 1.58
N LEU A 212 16.82 4.45 0.94
CA LEU A 212 15.56 4.74 1.64
C LEU A 212 15.23 3.69 2.71
N GLY A 213 15.37 2.40 2.38
CA GLY A 213 15.14 1.30 3.33
C GLY A 213 16.15 1.28 4.48
N THR A 214 17.42 1.59 4.19
CA THR A 214 18.47 1.74 5.20
C THR A 214 18.17 2.90 6.14
N LEU A 215 17.79 4.06 5.60
CA LEU A 215 17.40 5.23 6.39
C LEU A 215 16.24 4.91 7.33
N LEU A 216 15.16 4.30 6.81
CA LEU A 216 14.00 3.90 7.63
C LEU A 216 14.43 2.97 8.77
N SER A 217 15.16 1.91 8.45
CA SER A 217 15.56 0.89 9.42
C SER A 217 16.43 1.47 10.53
N HIS A 218 17.46 2.23 10.17
CA HIS A 218 18.38 2.84 11.13
C HIS A 218 17.70 3.95 11.95
N ALA A 219 16.79 4.74 11.36
CA ALA A 219 16.06 5.78 12.08
C ALA A 219 15.06 5.20 13.10
N LEU A 220 14.40 4.07 12.78
CA LEU A 220 13.53 3.37 13.73
C LEU A 220 14.33 2.79 14.90
N VAL A 221 15.41 2.08 14.60
CA VAL A 221 16.25 1.42 15.63
C VAL A 221 16.90 2.42 16.56
N SER A 222 17.43 3.53 16.04
CA SER A 222 18.05 4.59 16.84
C SER A 222 17.08 5.60 17.44
N ARG A 223 15.77 5.46 17.17
CA ARG A 223 14.75 6.46 17.53
C ARG A 223 15.13 7.88 17.07
N HIS A 224 15.69 8.01 15.87
CA HIS A 224 16.22 9.27 15.36
C HIS A 224 15.14 10.18 14.77
N ALA A 225 14.58 11.06 15.60
CA ALA A 225 13.48 11.98 15.29
C ALA A 225 13.62 12.70 13.94
N SER A 226 14.74 13.40 13.71
CA SER A 226 14.93 14.17 12.47
C SER A 226 15.01 13.30 11.21
N GLY A 227 15.42 12.03 11.36
CA GLY A 227 15.53 11.09 10.25
C GLY A 227 14.17 10.55 9.83
N LEU A 228 13.34 10.17 10.82
CA LEU A 228 11.96 9.77 10.61
C LEU A 228 11.12 10.92 10.02
N MET A 229 11.31 12.14 10.52
CA MET A 229 10.63 13.32 9.97
C MET A 229 11.08 13.62 8.54
N TRP A 230 12.40 13.57 8.25
CA TRP A 230 12.91 13.75 6.90
C TRP A 230 12.29 12.75 5.93
N LEU A 231 12.28 11.46 6.30
CA LEU A 231 11.72 10.38 5.47
C LEU A 231 10.22 10.60 5.25
N THR A 232 9.50 10.95 6.32
CA THR A 232 8.07 11.26 6.23
C THR A 232 7.81 12.40 5.24
N MET A 233 8.57 13.49 5.32
CA MET A 233 8.43 14.60 4.39
C MET A 233 8.79 14.22 2.96
N ALA A 234 9.80 13.37 2.75
CA ALA A 234 10.12 12.83 1.42
C ALA A 234 8.94 12.05 0.83
N ILE A 235 8.30 11.18 1.62
CA ILE A 235 7.10 10.42 1.22
C ILE A 235 5.94 11.37 0.90
N LEU A 236 5.62 12.31 1.80
CA LEU A 236 4.47 13.20 1.60
C LEU A 236 4.59 14.09 0.34
N ASN A 237 5.81 14.43 -0.06
CA ASN A 237 6.11 15.24 -1.25
C ASN A 237 6.43 14.40 -2.51
N THR A 238 6.34 13.07 -2.44
CA THR A 238 6.62 12.19 -3.57
C THR A 238 5.58 12.37 -4.69
N ARG A 239 6.07 12.58 -5.92
CA ARG A 239 5.23 12.74 -7.12
C ARG A 239 4.79 11.38 -7.66
N GLY A 240 3.71 11.37 -8.45
CA GLY A 240 3.08 10.15 -8.97
C GLY A 240 4.04 9.13 -9.59
N LYS A 241 4.96 9.59 -10.44
CA LYS A 241 5.94 8.73 -11.15
C LYS A 241 6.94 8.01 -10.23
N ASP A 242 7.21 8.54 -9.04
CA ASP A 242 8.25 8.01 -8.13
C ASP A 242 7.64 7.15 -7.00
N ARG A 243 6.30 7.05 -6.93
CA ARG A 243 5.59 6.31 -5.88
C ARG A 243 5.90 4.81 -5.87
N SER A 244 6.04 4.20 -7.05
CA SER A 244 6.35 2.77 -7.16
C SER A 244 7.72 2.43 -6.58
N MET A 245 8.74 3.23 -6.93
CA MET A 245 10.09 3.09 -6.39
C MET A 245 10.12 3.33 -4.87
N MET A 246 9.40 4.36 -4.39
CA MET A 246 9.30 4.64 -2.96
C MET A 246 8.64 3.47 -2.20
N ALA A 247 7.58 2.89 -2.77
CA ALA A 247 6.91 1.73 -2.20
C ALA A 247 7.79 0.48 -2.14
N GLU A 248 8.61 0.26 -3.17
CA GLU A 248 9.56 -0.85 -3.24
C GLU A 248 10.62 -0.75 -2.14
N HIS A 249 11.31 0.40 -2.02
CA HIS A 249 12.35 0.57 -1.01
C HIS A 249 11.83 0.70 0.43
N LEU A 250 10.56 1.11 0.61
CA LEU A 250 9.93 1.26 1.92
C LEU A 250 8.89 0.16 2.22
N PHE A 251 9.01 -1.01 1.60
CA PHE A 251 8.05 -2.11 1.75
C PHE A 251 7.84 -2.56 3.22
N ILE A 252 8.79 -2.29 4.12
CA ILE A 252 8.70 -2.59 5.56
C ILE A 252 7.74 -1.64 6.27
N LEU A 253 7.62 -0.39 5.82
CA LEU A 253 6.86 0.64 6.53
C LEU A 253 5.39 0.22 6.74
N PRO A 254 4.64 -0.25 5.72
CA PRO A 254 3.27 -0.74 5.92
C PRO A 254 3.15 -1.93 6.89
N LEU A 255 4.21 -2.71 7.08
CA LEU A 255 4.23 -3.89 7.95
C LEU A 255 4.46 -3.55 9.43
N LEU A 256 4.79 -2.30 9.76
CA LEU A 256 4.96 -1.88 11.15
C LEU A 256 3.64 -1.92 11.92
N ASP A 257 3.73 -2.16 13.23
CA ASP A 257 2.58 -2.33 14.12
C ASP A 257 1.61 -1.14 14.05
N ALA A 258 0.35 -1.44 13.76
CA ALA A 258 -0.75 -0.49 13.69
C ALA A 258 -1.50 -0.32 15.03
N ASN A 259 -1.12 -1.05 16.09
CA ASN A 259 -1.85 -1.03 17.37
C ASN A 259 -1.26 -0.08 18.42
N GLN A 260 -0.11 0.55 18.14
CA GLN A 260 0.56 1.46 19.05
C GLN A 260 1.32 2.54 18.28
N PRO A 261 1.57 3.72 18.90
CA PRO A 261 2.42 4.75 18.30
C PRO A 261 3.76 4.19 17.80
N LEU A 262 4.13 4.52 16.57
CA LEU A 262 5.40 4.11 15.96
C LEU A 262 6.58 4.81 16.65
N PHE A 263 6.35 6.02 17.19
CA PHE A 263 7.35 6.82 17.89
C PHE A 263 6.74 7.37 19.20
N LYS A 264 7.09 6.77 20.33
CA LYS A 264 6.42 7.07 21.62
C LYS A 264 6.93 8.35 22.26
N GLU A 265 8.13 8.76 21.88
CA GLU A 265 8.84 9.92 22.41
C GLU A 265 8.26 11.24 21.89
N ASP A 266 7.63 11.23 20.72
CA ASP A 266 6.96 12.38 20.12
C ASP A 266 5.77 11.93 19.27
N ILE A 267 4.57 12.19 19.78
CA ILE A 267 3.30 11.81 19.13
C ILE A 267 3.12 12.50 17.76
N ARG A 268 3.67 13.70 17.56
CA ARG A 268 3.61 14.39 16.26
C ARG A 268 4.41 13.65 15.22
N ILE A 269 5.62 13.18 15.57
CA ILE A 269 6.44 12.36 14.66
C ILE A 269 5.73 11.05 14.38
N SER A 270 5.15 10.41 15.40
CA SER A 270 4.39 9.15 15.22
C SER A 270 3.23 9.33 14.25
N ALA A 271 2.39 10.35 14.46
CA ALA A 271 1.20 10.56 13.65
C ALA A 271 1.56 10.91 12.19
N MET A 272 2.61 11.70 11.98
CA MET A 272 3.16 11.98 10.65
C MET A 272 3.72 10.72 9.98
N LEU A 273 4.46 9.88 10.72
CA LEU A 273 4.97 8.61 10.22
C LEU A 273 3.83 7.63 9.91
N ARG A 274 2.73 7.67 10.66
CA ARG A 274 1.52 6.89 10.39
C ARG A 274 0.84 7.32 9.09
N LEU A 275 0.80 8.62 8.79
CA LEU A 275 0.32 9.11 7.51
C LEU A 275 1.21 8.63 6.35
N ALA A 276 2.53 8.64 6.55
CA ALA A 276 3.48 8.08 5.60
C ALA A 276 3.29 6.56 5.42
N GLN A 277 3.04 5.82 6.51
CA GLN A 277 2.73 4.40 6.48
C GLN A 277 1.48 4.12 5.65
N PHE A 278 0.41 4.90 5.86
CA PHE A 278 -0.82 4.79 5.08
C PHE A 278 -0.55 4.99 3.58
N ARG A 279 0.17 6.06 3.21
CA ARG A 279 0.50 6.34 1.80
C ARG A 279 1.34 5.27 1.14
N VAL A 280 2.39 4.80 1.81
CA VAL A 280 3.23 3.72 1.28
C VAL A 280 2.43 2.42 1.19
N GLY A 281 1.53 2.15 2.14
CA GLY A 281 0.62 1.00 2.09
C GLY A 281 -0.28 1.03 0.85
N VAL A 282 -0.81 2.20 0.51
CA VAL A 282 -1.59 2.43 -0.71
C VAL A 282 -0.73 2.15 -1.95
N TRP A 283 0.46 2.75 -2.04
CA TRP A 283 1.32 2.59 -3.22
C TRP A 283 1.85 1.16 -3.40
N ALA A 284 2.10 0.47 -2.29
CA ALA A 284 2.49 -0.94 -2.27
C ALA A 284 1.31 -1.91 -2.46
N ASN A 285 0.08 -1.38 -2.64
CA ASN A 285 -1.16 -2.15 -2.79
C ASN A 285 -1.37 -3.17 -1.65
N ARG A 286 -1.08 -2.75 -0.40
CA ARG A 286 -1.27 -3.53 0.84
C ARG A 286 -2.65 -3.30 1.45
N VAL A 287 -3.68 -3.50 0.64
CA VAL A 287 -5.08 -3.17 0.97
C VAL A 287 -5.53 -3.82 2.27
N GLU A 288 -5.02 -5.02 2.57
CA GLU A 288 -5.30 -5.79 3.78
C GLU A 288 -4.83 -5.10 5.08
N LEU A 289 -3.81 -4.25 5.03
CA LEU A 289 -3.25 -3.56 6.20
C LEU A 289 -3.86 -2.16 6.40
N LEU A 290 -4.42 -1.58 5.35
CA LEU A 290 -4.89 -0.19 5.36
C LEU A 290 -5.95 0.12 6.43
N PRO A 291 -6.94 -0.75 6.74
CA PRO A 291 -7.96 -0.42 7.75
C PRO A 291 -7.36 -0.15 9.13
N ALA A 292 -6.48 -1.03 9.61
CA ALA A 292 -5.82 -0.86 10.90
C ALA A 292 -4.93 0.39 10.94
N ILE A 293 -4.19 0.64 9.86
CA ILE A 293 -3.33 1.83 9.74
C ILE A 293 -4.19 3.11 9.74
N ALA A 294 -5.33 3.12 9.03
CA ALA A 294 -6.22 4.26 8.92
C ALA A 294 -6.90 4.61 10.26
N ASP A 295 -7.37 3.60 11.01
CA ASP A 295 -7.94 3.83 12.33
C ASP A 295 -6.90 4.41 13.29
N GLN A 296 -5.69 3.87 13.29
CA GLN A 296 -4.62 4.36 14.13
C GLN A 296 -4.13 5.75 13.72
N LEU A 297 -4.14 6.08 12.43
CA LEU A 297 -3.83 7.42 11.91
C LEU A 297 -4.71 8.50 12.54
N ILE A 298 -6.03 8.29 12.54
CA ILE A 298 -6.97 9.24 13.13
C ILE A 298 -6.74 9.32 14.66
N ASN A 299 -6.54 8.17 15.31
CA ASN A 299 -6.31 8.13 16.75
C ASN A 299 -5.05 8.89 17.17
N GLU A 300 -3.93 8.73 16.45
CA GLU A 300 -2.69 9.43 16.77
C GLU A 300 -2.80 10.94 16.52
N PHE A 301 -3.50 11.38 15.47
CA PHE A 301 -3.75 12.81 15.29
C PHE A 301 -4.64 13.40 16.38
N ARG A 302 -5.62 12.64 16.91
CA ARG A 302 -6.44 13.09 18.05
C ARG A 302 -5.64 13.26 19.34
N MET A 303 -4.51 12.58 19.48
CA MET A 303 -3.61 12.71 20.64
C MET A 303 -2.74 13.97 20.60
N LEU A 304 -2.76 14.75 19.52
CA LEU A 304 -2.02 16.02 19.45
C LEU A 304 -2.62 17.05 20.43
N GLU A 305 -1.74 17.71 21.19
CA GLU A 305 -2.14 18.69 22.22
C GLU A 305 -2.67 19.98 21.60
N ASP A 306 -1.94 20.54 20.63
CA ASP A 306 -2.30 21.78 19.96
C ASP A 306 -3.54 21.60 19.08
N LYS A 307 -4.61 22.32 19.40
CA LYS A 307 -5.92 22.18 18.75
C LYS A 307 -5.86 22.55 17.26
N ALA A 308 -5.24 23.68 16.91
CA ALA A 308 -5.16 24.13 15.52
C ALA A 308 -4.41 23.12 14.64
N THR A 309 -3.30 22.58 15.15
CA THR A 309 -2.53 21.53 14.49
C THR A 309 -3.34 20.23 14.40
N ARG A 310 -3.96 19.81 15.50
CA ARG A 310 -4.80 18.61 15.57
C ARG A 310 -5.93 18.64 14.55
N ASP A 311 -6.73 19.70 14.54
CA ASP A 311 -7.91 19.83 13.68
C ASP A 311 -7.51 19.75 12.21
N GLY A 312 -6.45 20.49 11.82
CA GLY A 312 -5.88 20.44 10.48
C GLY A 312 -5.40 19.05 10.05
N PHE A 313 -4.72 18.31 10.94
CA PHE A 313 -4.24 16.97 10.63
C PHE A 313 -5.36 15.92 10.60
N ILE A 314 -6.37 16.00 11.48
CA ILE A 314 -7.54 15.13 11.39
C ILE A 314 -8.28 15.35 10.07
N CYS A 315 -8.47 16.61 9.67
CA CYS A 315 -9.05 16.97 8.37
C CYS A 315 -8.26 16.31 7.21
N GLN A 316 -6.93 16.43 7.23
CA GLN A 316 -6.06 15.82 6.22
C GLN A 316 -6.10 14.28 6.24
N ALA A 317 -6.21 13.65 7.41
CA ALA A 317 -6.34 12.20 7.54
C ALA A 317 -7.66 11.72 6.95
N ILE A 318 -8.78 12.33 7.33
CA ILE A 318 -10.10 11.98 6.79
C ILE A 318 -10.11 12.10 5.28
N ASN A 319 -9.58 13.21 4.73
CA ASN A 319 -9.47 13.38 3.29
C ASN A 319 -8.64 12.26 2.63
N SER A 320 -7.47 11.93 3.21
CA SER A 320 -6.58 10.88 2.69
C SER A 320 -7.21 9.49 2.75
N ILE A 321 -8.01 9.21 3.77
CA ILE A 321 -8.70 7.94 3.97
C ILE A 321 -9.88 7.81 3.00
N LEU A 322 -10.70 8.86 2.86
CA LEU A 322 -11.93 8.81 2.08
C LEU A 322 -11.69 8.89 0.57
N ILE A 323 -10.60 9.50 0.12
CA ILE A 323 -10.23 9.52 -1.30
C ILE A 323 -9.72 8.14 -1.78
N GLU A 324 -9.25 7.30 -0.85
CA GLU A 324 -8.63 6.02 -1.20
C GLU A 324 -9.68 4.94 -1.48
N ARG A 325 -9.89 4.64 -2.76
CA ARG A 325 -10.90 3.67 -3.23
C ARG A 325 -10.51 2.22 -2.95
N ALA A 326 -9.21 1.93 -2.83
CA ALA A 326 -8.75 0.59 -2.51
C ALA A 326 -9.09 0.19 -1.07
N LEU A 327 -9.21 1.17 -0.17
CA LEU A 327 -9.48 0.95 1.25
C LEU A 327 -10.93 0.53 1.50
N SER A 328 -11.07 -0.64 2.14
CA SER A 328 -12.36 -1.19 2.57
C SER A 328 -12.81 -0.53 3.87
N ILE A 329 -13.85 0.31 3.78
CA ILE A 329 -14.49 0.97 4.93
C ILE A 329 -15.99 0.88 4.73
N ARG A 330 -16.69 0.42 5.77
CA ARG A 330 -18.15 0.34 5.82
C ARG A 330 -18.81 1.73 5.74
N PRO A 331 -19.93 1.89 5.03
CA PRO A 331 -20.76 3.08 4.99
C PRO A 331 -20.93 3.84 6.30
N LYS A 332 -21.35 3.14 7.35
CA LYS A 332 -21.51 3.74 8.69
C LYS A 332 -20.26 4.47 9.16
N ARG A 333 -19.09 3.84 8.97
CA ARG A 333 -17.81 4.41 9.39
C ARG A 333 -17.43 5.62 8.55
N TRP A 334 -17.47 5.54 7.22
CA TRP A 334 -17.06 6.69 6.41
C TRP A 334 -18.05 7.86 6.42
N LEU A 335 -19.36 7.62 6.62
CA LEU A 335 -20.34 8.68 6.88
C LEU A 335 -20.08 9.42 8.20
N SER A 336 -19.64 8.70 9.24
CA SER A 336 -19.23 9.32 10.50
C SER A 336 -18.00 10.23 10.30
N LEU A 337 -17.04 9.80 9.47
CA LEU A 337 -15.86 10.61 9.13
C LEU A 337 -16.24 11.85 8.30
N LEU A 338 -17.20 11.75 7.37
CA LEU A 338 -17.73 12.92 6.66
C LEU A 338 -18.38 13.94 7.61
N THR A 339 -19.05 13.45 8.66
CA THR A 339 -19.63 14.30 9.71
C THR A 339 -18.59 14.99 10.55
N GLU A 340 -17.54 14.29 10.93
CA GLU A 340 -16.39 14.88 11.59
C GLU A 340 -15.70 15.91 10.70
N LEU A 341 -15.54 15.63 9.40
CA LEU A 341 -14.96 16.56 8.43
C LEU A 341 -15.77 17.85 8.30
N ASP A 342 -17.10 17.75 8.15
CA ASP A 342 -17.95 18.94 8.08
C ASP A 342 -17.86 19.78 9.36
N ALA A 343 -17.83 19.13 10.53
CA ALA A 343 -17.67 19.81 11.81
C ALA A 343 -16.30 20.52 11.92
N LEU A 344 -15.22 19.90 11.45
CA LEU A 344 -13.88 20.49 11.41
C LEU A 344 -13.79 21.67 10.43
N ILE A 345 -14.40 21.54 9.25
CA ILE A 345 -14.43 22.64 8.28
C ILE A 345 -15.22 23.82 8.86
N LEU A 346 -16.34 23.58 9.55
CA LEU A 346 -17.15 24.66 10.12
C LEU A 346 -16.52 25.32 11.34
N ASN A 347 -16.01 24.51 12.28
CA ASN A 347 -15.65 24.98 13.62
C ASN A 347 -14.17 24.78 14.00
N GLY A 348 -13.39 24.14 13.14
CA GLY A 348 -11.98 23.85 13.39
C GLY A 348 -11.10 25.09 13.30
N GLU A 349 -9.89 24.98 13.84
CA GLU A 349 -8.90 26.06 13.87
C GLU A 349 -7.65 25.68 13.06
N GLY A 350 -6.86 26.68 12.65
CA GLY A 350 -5.54 26.49 12.05
C GLY A 350 -5.48 26.66 10.52
N GLU A 351 -4.27 26.89 10.01
CA GLU A 351 -4.02 27.22 8.60
C GLU A 351 -4.49 26.14 7.63
N LEU A 352 -4.37 24.85 7.99
CA LEU A 352 -4.85 23.75 7.15
C LEU A 352 -6.37 23.72 7.04
N ILE A 353 -7.09 24.10 8.09
CA ILE A 353 -8.55 24.22 8.06
C ILE A 353 -8.94 25.42 7.19
N GLU A 354 -8.30 26.58 7.37
CA GLU A 354 -8.54 27.76 6.52
C GLU A 354 -8.24 27.48 5.05
N TYR A 355 -7.13 26.78 4.77
CA TYR A 355 -6.81 26.30 3.43
C TYR A 355 -7.92 25.40 2.90
N THR A 356 -8.43 24.47 3.71
CA THR A 356 -9.52 23.57 3.29
C THR A 356 -10.83 24.30 3.03
N ARG A 357 -11.14 25.37 3.79
CA ARG A 357 -12.31 26.24 3.55
C ARG A 357 -12.18 27.04 2.27
N THR A 358 -10.98 27.53 2.01
CA THR A 358 -10.64 28.41 0.88
C THR A 358 -10.16 27.64 -0.34
N LEU A 359 -10.09 26.30 -0.26
CA LEU A 359 -9.83 25.42 -1.39
C LEU A 359 -10.91 25.67 -2.43
N ASP A 360 -10.58 26.56 -3.34
CA ASP A 360 -11.42 26.93 -4.45
C ASP A 360 -11.37 25.77 -5.43
N ILE A 361 -12.33 24.85 -5.28
CA ILE A 361 -12.42 23.63 -6.07
C ILE A 361 -12.66 23.92 -7.57
N VAL A 362 -12.78 25.22 -7.92
CA VAL A 362 -12.70 25.82 -9.26
C VAL A 362 -11.50 25.30 -10.07
N LYS A 363 -10.33 25.06 -9.46
CA LYS A 363 -9.17 24.53 -10.19
C LYS A 363 -9.32 23.08 -10.68
N TYR A 364 -10.29 22.34 -10.14
CA TYR A 364 -10.58 20.95 -10.48
C TYR A 364 -11.94 20.75 -11.19
N GLY A 365 -12.61 21.83 -11.62
CA GLY A 365 -13.90 21.74 -12.31
C GLY A 365 -15.08 21.34 -11.41
N LEU A 366 -14.96 21.57 -10.10
CA LEU A 366 -15.95 21.22 -9.08
C LEU A 366 -16.57 22.49 -8.46
N ASP A 367 -16.86 23.49 -9.29
CA ASP A 367 -17.34 24.84 -8.95
C ASP A 367 -18.59 24.90 -8.04
N LYS A 368 -19.22 23.76 -7.75
CA LYS A 368 -20.48 23.65 -7.00
C LYS A 368 -20.46 22.69 -5.82
N TRP A 369 -19.35 21.99 -5.56
CA TRP A 369 -19.32 20.93 -4.56
C TRP A 369 -18.54 21.34 -3.31
N LYS A 370 -19.02 20.93 -2.14
CA LYS A 370 -18.25 20.97 -0.90
C LYS A 370 -17.32 19.76 -0.79
N PRO A 371 -16.22 19.83 -0.01
CA PRO A 371 -15.31 18.69 0.17
C PRO A 371 -16.00 17.39 0.60
N SER A 372 -17.00 17.47 1.49
CA SER A 372 -17.76 16.31 1.94
C SER A 372 -18.63 15.68 0.84
N GLN A 373 -19.20 16.48 -0.06
CA GLN A 373 -19.96 15.98 -1.22
C GLN A 373 -19.06 15.22 -2.20
N PHE A 374 -17.86 15.77 -2.47
CA PHE A 374 -16.88 15.13 -3.32
C PHE A 374 -16.42 13.77 -2.76
N LEU A 375 -16.08 13.73 -1.48
CA LEU A 375 -15.66 12.49 -0.81
C LEU A 375 -16.80 11.48 -0.68
N PHE A 376 -18.03 11.94 -0.42
CA PHE A 376 -19.24 11.11 -0.46
C PHE A 376 -19.40 10.44 -1.82
N MET A 377 -19.31 11.20 -2.91
CA MET A 377 -19.44 10.68 -4.27
C MET A 377 -18.39 9.58 -4.54
N ILE A 378 -17.11 9.84 -4.24
CA ILE A 378 -16.02 8.86 -4.45
C ILE A 378 -16.31 7.54 -3.74
N ARG A 379 -16.77 7.59 -2.49
CA ARG A 379 -17.08 6.39 -1.70
C ARG A 379 -18.35 5.70 -2.20
N ALA A 380 -19.39 6.45 -2.53
CA ALA A 380 -20.66 5.93 -3.02
C ALA A 380 -20.49 5.16 -4.35
N ILE A 381 -19.64 5.63 -5.27
CA ILE A 381 -19.38 4.92 -6.54
C ILE A 381 -18.33 3.79 -6.42
N SER A 382 -17.89 3.47 -5.21
CA SER A 382 -16.85 2.47 -4.93
C SER A 382 -17.31 1.41 -3.93
N LEU A 383 -18.62 1.23 -3.78
CA LEU A 383 -19.20 0.20 -2.92
C LEU A 383 -18.84 -1.20 -3.41
N ARG A 384 -18.60 -2.11 -2.47
CA ARG A 384 -18.18 -3.50 -2.74
C ARG A 384 -19.22 -4.49 -2.23
N GLY A 385 -20.42 -4.37 -2.78
CA GLY A 385 -21.52 -5.28 -2.49
C GLY A 385 -22.84 -4.58 -2.19
N ILE A 386 -23.95 -5.29 -2.43
CA ILE A 386 -25.30 -4.79 -2.18
C ILE A 386 -25.54 -4.58 -0.67
N ASP A 387 -24.87 -5.36 0.19
CA ASP A 387 -24.96 -5.17 1.64
C ASP A 387 -24.37 -3.82 2.11
N GLU A 388 -23.31 -3.34 1.46
CA GLU A 388 -22.81 -1.98 1.72
C GLU A 388 -23.79 -0.93 1.17
N LEU A 389 -24.44 -1.18 0.03
CA LEU A 389 -25.47 -0.27 -0.48
C LEU A 389 -26.66 -0.15 0.49
N ILE A 390 -27.13 -1.26 1.07
CA ILE A 390 -28.19 -1.26 2.09
C ILE A 390 -27.74 -0.50 3.34
N GLU A 391 -26.53 -0.76 3.83
CA GLU A 391 -25.98 -0.05 5.00
C GLU A 391 -25.91 1.46 4.73
N LEU A 392 -25.42 1.87 3.55
CA LEU A 392 -25.39 3.27 3.14
C LEU A 392 -26.78 3.92 3.20
N PHE A 393 -27.79 3.27 2.61
CA PHE A 393 -29.14 3.83 2.59
C PHE A 393 -29.80 3.86 3.96
N THR A 394 -29.53 2.85 4.79
CA THR A 394 -30.01 2.79 6.17
C THR A 394 -29.41 3.92 7.02
N GLU A 395 -28.11 4.18 6.87
CA GLU A 395 -27.43 5.27 7.59
C GLU A 395 -27.85 6.65 7.06
N LEU A 396 -28.06 6.80 5.75
CA LEU A 396 -28.62 8.02 5.15
C LEU A 396 -30.06 8.29 5.62
N ASP A 397 -30.86 7.26 5.88
CA ASP A 397 -32.24 7.42 6.36
C ASP A 397 -32.30 8.05 7.76
N GLN A 398 -31.25 7.83 8.57
CA GLN A 398 -31.12 8.39 9.92
C GLN A 398 -30.63 9.84 9.94
N LEU A 399 -30.12 10.37 8.82
CA LEU A 399 -29.65 11.75 8.73
C LEU A 399 -30.81 12.74 8.62
N GLU A 400 -30.55 13.98 9.06
CA GLU A 400 -31.45 15.10 8.78
C GLU A 400 -31.69 15.27 7.28
N VAL A 401 -32.94 15.59 6.91
CA VAL A 401 -33.39 15.64 5.51
C VAL A 401 -32.51 16.54 4.64
N GLU A 402 -32.15 17.72 5.13
CA GLU A 402 -31.33 18.68 4.39
C GLU A 402 -29.91 18.18 4.18
N ARG A 403 -29.34 17.51 5.18
CA ARG A 403 -28.02 16.91 5.06
C ARG A 403 -28.00 15.73 4.10
N ARG A 404 -29.01 14.86 4.15
CA ARG A 404 -29.18 13.77 3.18
C ARG A 404 -29.26 14.31 1.75
N LYS A 405 -30.11 15.32 1.50
CA LYS A 405 -30.22 15.98 0.19
C LYS A 405 -28.90 16.59 -0.26
N HIS A 406 -28.18 17.23 0.65
CA HIS A 406 -26.89 17.83 0.36
C HIS A 406 -25.89 16.78 -0.16
N LEU A 407 -25.73 15.64 0.53
CA LEU A 407 -24.83 14.57 0.09
C LEU A 407 -25.28 13.96 -1.24
N LEU A 408 -26.57 13.60 -1.36
CA LEU A 408 -27.10 12.96 -2.56
C LEU A 408 -27.05 13.87 -3.80
N SER A 409 -27.09 15.20 -3.64
CA SER A 409 -26.97 16.13 -4.77
C SER A 409 -25.64 16.00 -5.53
N ALA A 410 -24.59 15.45 -4.89
CA ALA A 410 -23.33 15.15 -5.56
C ALA A 410 -23.51 14.09 -6.66
N LEU A 411 -24.39 13.11 -6.46
CA LEU A 411 -24.65 12.06 -7.46
C LEU A 411 -25.48 12.56 -8.65
N ASN A 412 -26.05 13.77 -8.56
CA ASN A 412 -26.87 14.34 -9.63
C ASN A 412 -26.07 15.25 -10.56
N ALA A 413 -24.81 15.58 -10.24
CA ALA A 413 -24.06 16.52 -11.08
C ALA A 413 -23.55 15.86 -12.38
N VAL A 414 -23.42 14.53 -12.40
CA VAL A 414 -23.18 13.75 -13.62
C VAL A 414 -24.29 12.70 -13.76
N PRO A 415 -25.03 12.66 -14.89
CA PRO A 415 -26.21 11.77 -15.06
C PRO A 415 -25.97 10.26 -14.89
N THR A 416 -24.71 9.83 -14.83
CA THR A 416 -24.31 8.43 -14.68
C THR A 416 -24.00 8.02 -13.23
N ASP A 417 -23.87 8.95 -12.28
CA ASP A 417 -23.29 8.61 -10.97
C ASP A 417 -24.23 7.78 -10.09
N VAL A 418 -25.55 8.03 -10.14
CA VAL A 418 -26.54 7.17 -9.45
C VAL A 418 -26.47 5.73 -9.97
N ARG A 419 -26.33 5.57 -11.30
CA ARG A 419 -26.14 4.26 -11.92
C ARG A 419 -24.81 3.62 -11.53
N LEU A 420 -23.73 4.39 -11.46
CA LEU A 420 -22.44 3.88 -11.05
C LEU A 420 -22.45 3.45 -9.58
N MET A 421 -23.09 4.20 -8.69
CA MET A 421 -23.25 3.80 -7.28
C MET A 421 -23.98 2.46 -7.17
N ILE A 422 -25.19 2.35 -7.72
CA ILE A 422 -25.99 1.12 -7.63
C ILE A 422 -25.30 -0.02 -8.40
N GLY A 423 -24.80 0.27 -9.60
CA GLY A 423 -24.07 -0.66 -10.47
C GLY A 423 -22.83 -1.27 -9.83
N SER A 424 -21.98 -0.42 -9.23
CA SER A 424 -20.74 -0.88 -8.57
C SER A 424 -21.01 -1.87 -7.45
N ALA A 425 -22.08 -1.66 -6.69
CA ALA A 425 -22.46 -2.52 -5.58
C ALA A 425 -22.80 -3.95 -6.02
N TRP A 426 -23.67 -4.12 -7.02
CA TRP A 426 -24.07 -5.48 -7.44
C TRP A 426 -23.07 -6.13 -8.40
N LEU A 427 -22.34 -5.37 -9.21
CA LEU A 427 -21.27 -5.92 -10.07
C LEU A 427 -20.20 -6.63 -9.24
N PHE A 428 -19.90 -6.13 -8.05
CA PHE A 428 -18.97 -6.78 -7.12
C PHE A 428 -19.49 -8.16 -6.68
N ASP A 429 -20.76 -8.24 -6.25
CA ASP A 429 -21.36 -9.48 -5.74
C ASP A 429 -21.49 -10.57 -6.82
N THR A 430 -21.67 -10.18 -8.09
CA THR A 430 -21.78 -11.14 -9.22
C THR A 430 -20.53 -11.98 -9.46
N GLN A 431 -19.40 -11.60 -8.87
CA GLN A 431 -18.15 -12.37 -8.96
C GLN A 431 -18.10 -13.53 -7.96
N SER A 432 -19.08 -13.63 -7.06
CA SER A 432 -19.19 -14.72 -6.08
C SER A 432 -19.87 -15.95 -6.69
N ASP A 433 -19.35 -17.15 -6.40
CA ASP A 433 -19.94 -18.42 -6.83
C ASP A 433 -21.33 -18.66 -6.21
N ASP A 434 -21.61 -18.07 -5.05
CA ASP A 434 -22.88 -18.19 -4.32
C ASP A 434 -23.89 -17.08 -4.66
N PHE A 435 -23.68 -16.33 -5.74
CA PHE A 435 -24.53 -15.21 -6.10
C PHE A 435 -25.96 -15.66 -6.46
N SER A 436 -26.95 -15.01 -5.85
CA SER A 436 -28.38 -15.28 -6.12
C SER A 436 -29.07 -14.01 -6.62
N GLY A 437 -29.50 -14.02 -7.88
CA GLY A 437 -30.26 -12.91 -8.48
C GLY A 437 -31.54 -12.57 -7.70
N VAL A 438 -32.24 -13.56 -7.15
CA VAL A 438 -33.45 -13.34 -6.35
C VAL A 438 -33.14 -12.60 -5.04
N ILE A 439 -32.09 -13.02 -4.32
CA ILE A 439 -31.69 -12.36 -3.07
C ILE A 439 -31.21 -10.94 -3.37
N ALA A 440 -30.41 -10.75 -4.43
CA ALA A 440 -29.94 -9.45 -4.87
C ALA A 440 -31.10 -8.51 -5.25
N ALA A 441 -32.10 -9.00 -5.99
CA ALA A 441 -33.30 -8.24 -6.34
C ALA A 441 -34.08 -7.80 -5.08
N ASN A 442 -34.29 -8.70 -4.12
CA ASN A 442 -34.98 -8.36 -2.87
C ASN A 442 -34.22 -7.28 -2.08
N LYS A 443 -32.89 -7.37 -2.02
CA LYS A 443 -32.04 -6.37 -1.38
C LYS A 443 -32.11 -5.01 -2.08
N LEU A 444 -32.04 -4.98 -3.41
CA LEU A 444 -32.18 -3.75 -4.21
C LEU A 444 -33.59 -3.14 -4.09
N GLN A 445 -34.63 -3.95 -3.95
CA GLN A 445 -35.99 -3.48 -3.70
C GLN A 445 -36.07 -2.73 -2.36
N GLN A 446 -35.43 -3.24 -1.30
CA GLN A 446 -35.37 -2.53 -0.01
C GLN A 446 -34.72 -1.14 -0.15
N VAL A 447 -33.64 -1.04 -0.92
CA VAL A 447 -32.98 0.25 -1.22
C VAL A 447 -33.92 1.17 -2.00
N GLY A 448 -34.67 0.62 -2.97
CA GLY A 448 -35.70 1.33 -3.71
C GLY A 448 -36.82 1.87 -2.82
N ASP A 449 -37.31 1.06 -1.88
CA ASP A 449 -38.37 1.46 -0.93
C ASP A 449 -37.90 2.60 -0.01
N ILE A 450 -36.63 2.60 0.39
CA ILE A 450 -36.03 3.71 1.15
C ILE A 450 -35.98 4.98 0.27
N ALA A 451 -35.54 4.86 -0.98
CA ALA A 451 -35.49 5.99 -1.92
C ALA A 451 -36.89 6.57 -2.20
N GLU A 452 -37.91 5.71 -2.28
CA GLU A 452 -39.32 6.10 -2.42
C GLU A 452 -39.80 6.95 -1.22
N LYS A 453 -39.46 6.54 0.02
CA LYS A 453 -39.77 7.33 1.23
C LYS A 453 -39.15 8.73 1.18
N TRP A 454 -38.02 8.88 0.50
CA TRP A 454 -37.35 10.17 0.33
C TRP A 454 -37.88 10.99 -0.85
N SER A 455 -38.84 10.46 -1.61
CA SER A 455 -39.28 11.00 -2.89
C SER A 455 -38.14 11.18 -3.91
N ASN A 456 -37.11 10.33 -3.85
CA ASN A 456 -36.00 10.35 -4.81
C ASN A 456 -36.27 9.39 -5.98
N THR A 457 -36.96 9.92 -6.99
CA THR A 457 -37.38 9.17 -8.18
C THR A 457 -36.22 8.57 -8.97
N GLU A 458 -35.10 9.28 -9.09
CA GLU A 458 -33.97 8.83 -9.92
C GLU A 458 -33.35 7.55 -9.34
N ILE A 459 -33.12 7.53 -8.04
CA ILE A 459 -32.60 6.35 -7.33
C ILE A 459 -33.62 5.21 -7.33
N ALA A 460 -34.89 5.50 -7.01
CA ALA A 460 -35.94 4.47 -6.98
C ALA A 460 -36.11 3.77 -8.34
N VAL A 461 -36.10 4.55 -9.44
CA VAL A 461 -36.17 4.01 -10.80
C VAL A 461 -34.92 3.18 -11.15
N GLU A 462 -33.73 3.61 -10.75
CA GLU A 462 -32.51 2.84 -11.01
C GLU A 462 -32.45 1.54 -10.19
N CYS A 463 -32.95 1.54 -8.95
CA CYS A 463 -33.15 0.34 -8.16
C CYS A 463 -34.13 -0.63 -8.84
N ALA A 464 -35.27 -0.14 -9.34
CA ALA A 464 -36.24 -0.96 -10.06
C ALA A 464 -35.65 -1.55 -11.36
N CYS A 465 -34.88 -0.76 -12.11
CA CYS A 465 -34.15 -1.25 -13.29
C CYS A 465 -33.14 -2.34 -12.91
N SER A 466 -32.37 -2.12 -11.84
CA SER A 466 -31.36 -3.08 -11.37
C SER A 466 -32.00 -4.37 -10.84
N CYS A 467 -33.13 -4.28 -10.12
CA CYS A 467 -33.92 -5.44 -9.72
C CYS A 467 -34.40 -6.24 -10.93
N ALA A 468 -34.90 -5.58 -11.98
CA ALA A 468 -35.31 -6.25 -13.21
C ALA A 468 -34.13 -6.98 -13.88
N VAL A 469 -32.93 -6.39 -13.89
CA VAL A 469 -31.70 -7.07 -14.37
C VAL A 469 -31.40 -8.30 -13.52
N MET A 470 -31.46 -8.20 -12.19
CA MET A 470 -31.18 -9.32 -11.29
C MET A 470 -32.17 -10.48 -11.48
N LEU A 471 -33.45 -10.18 -11.70
CA LEU A 471 -34.48 -11.19 -11.95
C LEU A 471 -34.33 -11.82 -13.34
N ASP A 472 -34.18 -11.00 -14.38
CA ASP A 472 -34.08 -11.46 -15.77
C ASP A 472 -32.78 -12.23 -16.04
N GLU A 473 -31.64 -11.58 -15.82
CA GLU A 473 -30.33 -12.08 -16.26
C GLU A 473 -29.71 -13.06 -15.27
N TYR A 474 -29.98 -12.92 -13.96
CA TYR A 474 -29.31 -13.72 -12.91
C TYR A 474 -30.23 -14.72 -12.19
N ALA A 475 -31.55 -14.54 -12.26
CA ALA A 475 -32.51 -15.51 -11.71
C ALA A 475 -33.29 -16.28 -12.79
N ASN A 476 -33.11 -15.93 -14.08
CA ASN A 476 -33.89 -16.47 -15.21
C ASN A 476 -35.41 -16.31 -15.02
N ASP A 477 -35.84 -15.26 -14.32
CA ASP A 477 -37.23 -14.93 -14.03
C ASP A 477 -37.69 -13.70 -14.83
N CYS A 478 -37.76 -13.86 -16.15
CA CYS A 478 -38.28 -12.84 -17.05
C CYS A 478 -39.73 -12.39 -16.69
N PRO A 479 -40.68 -13.29 -16.37
CA PRO A 479 -42.02 -12.89 -15.94
C PRO A 479 -42.01 -12.02 -14.67
N GLY A 480 -41.20 -12.37 -13.67
CA GLY A 480 -41.03 -11.56 -12.47
C GLY A 480 -40.43 -10.19 -12.77
N ALA A 481 -39.41 -10.12 -13.64
CA ALA A 481 -38.81 -8.87 -14.08
C ALA A 481 -39.82 -7.94 -14.79
N LEU A 482 -40.67 -8.48 -15.68
CA LEU A 482 -41.73 -7.72 -16.36
C LEU A 482 -42.80 -7.22 -15.37
N SER A 483 -43.26 -8.07 -14.45
CA SER A 483 -44.23 -7.70 -13.42
C SER A 483 -43.72 -6.59 -12.50
N LEU A 484 -42.42 -6.61 -12.17
CA LEU A 484 -41.77 -5.55 -11.42
C LEU A 484 -41.76 -4.22 -12.20
N LEU A 485 -41.39 -4.26 -13.47
CA LEU A 485 -41.35 -3.07 -14.33
C LEU A 485 -42.74 -2.47 -14.55
N ASP A 486 -43.79 -3.30 -14.65
CA ASP A 486 -45.17 -2.84 -14.76
C ASP A 486 -45.61 -2.10 -13.48
N SER A 487 -45.27 -2.65 -12.31
CA SER A 487 -45.52 -2.01 -11.03
C SER A 487 -44.77 -0.66 -10.90
N ALA A 488 -43.52 -0.60 -11.37
CA ALA A 488 -42.71 0.61 -11.36
C ALA A 488 -43.26 1.69 -12.33
N GLU A 489 -43.79 1.31 -13.49
CA GLU A 489 -44.35 2.27 -14.46
C GLU A 489 -45.68 2.88 -14.02
N ILE A 490 -46.47 2.17 -13.21
CA ILE A 490 -47.65 2.74 -12.56
C ILE A 490 -47.23 3.89 -11.64
N LYS A 491 -46.13 3.72 -10.89
CA LYS A 491 -45.57 4.77 -10.00
C LYS A 491 -44.85 5.88 -10.79
N TYR A 492 -44.15 5.53 -11.86
CA TYR A 492 -43.30 6.43 -12.63
C TYR A 492 -43.66 6.43 -14.13
N PRO A 493 -44.84 6.98 -14.49
CA PRO A 493 -45.33 6.91 -15.85
C PRO A 493 -44.40 7.62 -16.84
N LYS A 494 -44.23 7.02 -18.02
CA LYS A 494 -43.40 7.53 -19.13
C LYS A 494 -41.90 7.69 -18.81
N ASN A 495 -41.39 6.98 -17.80
CA ASN A 495 -39.96 6.99 -17.50
C ASN A 495 -39.18 6.22 -18.58
N LEU A 496 -38.34 6.92 -19.34
CA LEU A 496 -37.57 6.34 -20.44
C LEU A 496 -36.60 5.22 -19.99
N ARG A 497 -36.12 5.23 -18.73
CA ARG A 497 -35.22 4.17 -18.24
C ARG A 497 -35.98 2.85 -18.05
N LEU A 498 -37.16 2.90 -17.44
CA LEU A 498 -38.01 1.71 -17.26
C LEU A 498 -38.39 1.10 -18.61
N MET A 499 -38.79 1.93 -19.58
CA MET A 499 -39.11 1.48 -20.93
C MET A 499 -37.90 0.83 -21.63
N ARG A 500 -36.71 1.43 -21.52
CA ARG A 500 -35.47 0.82 -22.06
C ARG A 500 -35.17 -0.51 -21.42
N GLN A 501 -35.31 -0.62 -20.10
CA GLN A 501 -35.04 -1.87 -19.39
C GLN A 501 -36.05 -2.95 -19.80
N ARG A 502 -37.33 -2.61 -19.97
CA ARG A 502 -38.34 -3.56 -20.50
C ARG A 502 -37.99 -4.06 -21.90
N GLY A 503 -37.54 -3.16 -22.78
CA GLY A 503 -37.07 -3.54 -24.11
C GLY A 503 -35.95 -4.58 -24.07
N LYS A 504 -35.02 -4.48 -23.11
CA LYS A 504 -33.95 -5.48 -22.91
C LYS A 504 -34.51 -6.82 -22.42
N VAL A 505 -35.44 -6.81 -21.46
CA VAL A 505 -36.07 -8.05 -20.95
C VAL A 505 -36.83 -8.79 -22.05
N TYR A 506 -37.57 -8.08 -22.92
CA TYR A 506 -38.20 -8.69 -24.10
C TYR A 506 -37.19 -9.24 -25.10
N TYR A 507 -36.06 -8.55 -25.27
CA TYR A 507 -35.00 -9.03 -26.15
C TYR A 507 -34.37 -10.34 -25.62
N ASN A 508 -34.06 -10.39 -24.33
CA ASN A 508 -33.47 -11.56 -23.67
C ASN A 508 -34.41 -12.77 -23.66
N SER A 509 -35.72 -12.54 -23.54
CA SER A 509 -36.75 -13.60 -23.61
C SER A 509 -37.12 -14.06 -25.03
N GLY A 510 -36.51 -13.48 -26.07
CA GLY A 510 -36.73 -13.85 -27.47
C GLY A 510 -37.96 -13.19 -28.12
N ASP A 511 -38.69 -12.29 -27.44
CA ASP A 511 -39.79 -11.52 -28.02
C ASP A 511 -39.27 -10.26 -28.73
N HIS A 512 -38.49 -10.49 -29.80
CA HIS A 512 -37.87 -9.43 -30.60
C HIS A 512 -38.87 -8.41 -31.17
N PRO A 513 -40.09 -8.79 -31.61
CA PRO A 513 -41.10 -7.81 -32.06
C PRO A 513 -41.51 -6.83 -30.95
N LYS A 514 -41.78 -7.31 -29.72
CA LYS A 514 -42.11 -6.41 -28.60
C LYS A 514 -40.91 -5.58 -28.16
N ALA A 515 -39.72 -6.18 -28.14
CA ALA A 515 -38.48 -5.46 -27.85
C ALA A 515 -38.28 -4.27 -28.80
N LEU A 516 -38.40 -4.51 -30.11
CA LEU A 516 -38.27 -3.48 -31.14
C LEU A 516 -39.31 -2.38 -30.97
N SER A 517 -40.59 -2.75 -30.82
CA SER A 517 -41.67 -1.76 -30.64
C SER A 517 -41.45 -0.87 -29.41
N THR A 518 -40.92 -1.44 -28.32
CA THR A 518 -40.65 -0.72 -27.07
C THR A 518 -39.45 0.21 -27.24
N ILE A 519 -38.39 -0.24 -27.92
CA ILE A 519 -37.19 0.56 -28.20
C ILE A 519 -37.53 1.72 -29.16
N GLU A 520 -38.35 1.49 -30.18
CA GLU A 520 -38.80 2.52 -31.13
C GLU A 520 -39.57 3.64 -30.43
N GLN A 521 -40.47 3.30 -29.50
CA GLN A 521 -41.18 4.28 -28.67
C GLN A 521 -40.24 5.16 -27.85
N VAL A 522 -39.11 4.61 -27.39
CA VAL A 522 -38.08 5.37 -26.66
C VAL A 522 -37.19 6.20 -27.60
N ALA A 523 -37.02 5.79 -28.86
CA ALA A 523 -36.20 6.50 -29.85
C ALA A 523 -36.92 7.72 -30.47
N MET A 524 -38.25 7.69 -30.57
CA MET A 524 -39.07 8.78 -31.13
C MET A 524 -38.87 10.19 -30.52
N PRO A 525 -38.55 10.39 -29.22
CA PRO A 525 -38.30 11.73 -28.67
C PRO A 525 -36.94 12.38 -29.03
N PHE A 526 -36.03 11.71 -29.76
CA PHE A 526 -34.80 12.34 -30.23
C PHE A 526 -34.99 12.93 -31.64
N PRO A 527 -34.93 14.27 -31.83
CA PRO A 527 -34.91 14.83 -33.17
C PRO A 527 -33.67 14.29 -33.91
N LYS A 528 -33.86 13.85 -35.16
CA LYS A 528 -32.83 13.30 -36.08
C LYS A 528 -31.70 14.29 -36.45
N THR A 529 -31.52 15.37 -35.68
CA THR A 529 -30.57 16.46 -35.91
C THR A 529 -29.65 16.65 -34.71
N ILE A 530 -28.77 15.67 -34.45
CA ILE A 530 -27.48 15.96 -33.84
C ILE A 530 -26.42 15.53 -34.87
N ILE A 531 -26.10 16.48 -35.73
CA ILE A 531 -24.88 16.45 -36.53
C ILE A 531 -23.73 16.59 -35.52
N LEU A 532 -22.85 15.60 -35.50
CA LEU A 532 -21.54 15.65 -34.89
C LEU A 532 -20.85 16.97 -35.25
N LYS A 533 -20.82 17.94 -34.33
CA LYS A 533 -19.78 18.96 -34.32
C LYS A 533 -18.72 18.49 -33.33
N GLU A 534 -17.63 18.01 -33.92
CA GLU A 534 -16.34 17.83 -33.27
C GLU A 534 -15.98 19.10 -32.49
N HIS A 535 -15.75 18.95 -31.18
CA HIS A 535 -14.92 19.87 -30.42
C HIS A 535 -13.77 19.05 -29.82
N LEU A 536 -12.77 18.83 -30.67
CA LEU A 536 -11.37 18.81 -30.26
C LEU A 536 -11.02 20.21 -29.74
N HIS A 537 -10.74 20.33 -28.45
CA HIS A 537 -9.64 21.13 -27.89
C HIS A 537 -9.35 20.71 -26.45
#